data_AF-A0A7V9CTR4-F1
#
_entry.id   AF-A0A7V9CTR4-F1
#
_cell.length_a   1.000
_cell.length_b   1.000
_cell.length_c   1.000
_cell.angle_alpha   90.00
_cell.angle_beta   90.00
_cell.angle_gamma   90.00
#
_symmetry.space_group_name_H-M   'P 1'
#
loop_
_entity.id
_entity.type
_entity.pdbx_description
1 polymer ?
#
loop_
_entity_poly.entity_id
_entity_poly.type
_entity_poly.pdbx_seq_one_letter_code
_entity_poly.pdbx_strand_id
1 'polypeptide(L)'
;MTSRTKRSLREELPALLEQRNRSLRSLADEVGVNASYLSRILREEAAGARRPTAAIAQRIAGALDLPADYFPEAREAFVVDRIRDDAELRDRLYDRMRRGS
;
A
#
# COMPACT_ATOMS: atom_id res chain seq x y z
N MET A 1 -0.30 -10.59 -17.64
CA MET A 1 -1.12 -10.18 -16.47
C MET A 1 -0.20 -10.21 -15.25
N THR A 2 0.27 -9.06 -14.78
CA THR A 2 1.13 -9.00 -13.59
C THR A 2 0.28 -9.39 -12.38
N SER A 3 0.63 -10.50 -11.73
CA SER A 3 -0.07 -10.93 -10.51
C SER A 3 0.15 -9.91 -9.40
N ARG A 4 -0.92 -9.50 -8.71
CA ARG A 4 -0.84 -8.61 -7.55
C ARG A 4 -0.09 -9.30 -6.42
N THR A 5 0.77 -8.57 -5.71
CA THR A 5 1.48 -9.18 -4.58
C THR A 5 0.57 -9.31 -3.35
N LYS A 6 0.82 -10.37 -2.57
CA LYS A 6 0.27 -10.56 -1.22
C LYS A 6 1.20 -10.00 -0.14
N ARG A 7 2.47 -9.75 -0.47
CA ARG A 7 3.44 -9.15 0.43
C ARG A 7 3.15 -7.67 0.59
N SER A 8 3.36 -7.17 1.79
CA SER A 8 3.28 -5.74 2.06
C SER A 8 4.29 -4.97 1.21
N LEU A 9 4.02 -3.68 1.00
CA LEU A 9 4.96 -2.76 0.36
C LEU A 9 6.34 -2.83 1.02
N ARG A 10 6.39 -2.94 2.35
CA ARG A 10 7.64 -3.05 3.10
C ARG A 10 8.45 -4.30 2.76
N GLU A 11 7.80 -5.43 2.63
CA GLU A 11 8.46 -6.71 2.32
C GLU A 11 8.89 -6.79 0.86
N GLU A 12 8.07 -6.24 -0.04
CA GLU A 12 8.26 -6.39 -1.49
C GLU A 12 9.13 -5.30 -2.11
N LEU A 13 9.05 -4.06 -1.62
CA LEU A 13 9.72 -2.92 -2.23
C LEU A 13 11.25 -3.06 -2.29
N PRO A 14 11.97 -3.55 -1.24
CA PRO A 14 13.41 -3.75 -1.32
C PRO A 14 13.81 -4.69 -2.46
N ALA A 15 13.12 -5.82 -2.61
CA ALA A 15 13.39 -6.78 -3.67
C ALA A 15 13.11 -6.18 -5.07
N LEU A 16 12.04 -5.40 -5.23
CA LEU A 16 11.73 -4.74 -6.50
C LEU A 16 12.76 -3.69 -6.90
N LEU A 17 13.31 -2.96 -5.92
CA LEU A 17 14.38 -1.97 -6.12
C LEU A 17 15.68 -2.65 -6.52
N GLU A 18 16.07 -3.71 -5.82
CA GLU A 18 17.26 -4.51 -6.13
C GLU A 18 17.19 -5.10 -7.55
N GLN A 19 16.06 -5.73 -7.91
CA GLN A 19 15.85 -6.29 -9.25
C GLN A 19 15.96 -5.26 -10.38
N ARG A 20 15.66 -4.00 -10.10
CA ARG A 20 15.68 -2.89 -11.07
C ARG A 20 16.93 -2.02 -10.96
N ASN A 21 17.92 -2.40 -10.13
CA ASN A 21 19.11 -1.60 -9.82
C ASN A 21 18.76 -0.15 -9.43
N ARG A 22 17.65 0.06 -8.72
CA ARG A 22 17.18 1.39 -8.29
C ARG A 22 17.44 1.60 -6.80
N SER A 23 17.75 2.84 -6.44
CA SER A 23 17.88 3.23 -5.03
C SER A 23 16.53 3.67 -4.45
N LEU A 24 16.39 3.57 -3.13
CA LEU A 24 15.24 4.14 -2.42
C LEU A 24 15.13 5.65 -2.61
N ARG A 25 16.27 6.34 -2.73
CA ARG A 25 16.33 7.79 -2.95
C ARG A 25 15.79 8.17 -4.32
N SER A 26 16.25 7.51 -5.39
CA SER A 26 15.75 7.75 -6.75
C SER A 26 14.25 7.49 -6.86
N LEU A 27 13.73 6.47 -6.17
CA LEU A 27 12.29 6.24 -6.10
C LEU A 27 11.57 7.35 -5.35
N ALA A 28 12.11 7.83 -4.23
CA ALA A 28 11.53 8.92 -3.46
C ALA A 28 11.41 10.20 -4.31
N ASP A 29 12.45 10.54 -5.05
CA ASP A 29 12.50 11.70 -5.95
C ASP A 29 11.44 11.58 -7.05
N GLU A 30 11.32 10.42 -7.70
CA GLU A 30 10.31 10.16 -8.75
C GLU A 30 8.87 10.18 -8.21
N VAL A 31 8.67 9.61 -7.02
CA VAL A 31 7.38 9.63 -6.31
C VAL A 31 7.13 11.00 -5.66
N GLY A 32 8.03 11.97 -5.76
CA GLY A 32 7.86 13.31 -5.18
C GLY A 32 7.63 13.30 -3.67
N VAL A 33 8.35 12.44 -2.95
CA VAL A 33 8.34 12.35 -1.48
C VAL A 33 9.76 12.38 -0.93
N ASN A 34 9.91 12.72 0.34
CA ASN A 34 11.23 12.69 0.98
C ASN A 34 11.71 11.25 1.17
N ALA A 35 12.99 10.95 0.89
CA ALA A 35 13.58 9.63 1.12
C ALA A 35 13.44 9.15 2.58
N SER A 36 13.49 10.06 3.55
CA SER A 36 13.23 9.77 4.98
C SER A 36 11.80 9.30 5.24
N TYR A 37 10.83 9.76 4.43
CA TYR A 37 9.45 9.30 4.50
C TYR A 37 9.32 7.84 4.03
N LEU A 38 9.89 7.49 2.86
CA LEU A 38 9.90 6.10 2.40
C LEU A 38 10.68 5.19 3.35
N SER A 39 11.83 5.66 3.84
CA SER A 39 12.65 4.92 4.80
C SER A 39 11.89 4.64 6.11
N ARG A 40 11.02 5.57 6.55
CA ARG A 40 10.14 5.37 7.70
C ARG A 40 9.05 4.34 7.43
N ILE A 41 8.42 4.37 6.25
CA ILE A 41 7.46 3.35 5.80
C ILE A 41 8.09 1.95 5.84
N LEU A 42 9.36 1.82 5.44
CA LEU A 42 10.06 0.53 5.46
C LEU A 42 10.49 0.06 6.86
N ARG A 43 10.48 0.93 7.88
CA ARG A 43 10.94 0.61 9.23
C ARG A 43 9.82 0.43 10.25
N GLU A 44 8.70 1.15 10.12
CA GLU A 44 7.64 1.12 11.12
C GLU A 44 6.81 -0.18 11.02
N GLU A 45 6.94 -1.05 12.03
CA GLU A 45 6.23 -2.34 12.15
C GLU A 45 5.00 -2.31 13.06
N ALA A 46 4.74 -1.20 13.74
CA ALA A 46 3.84 -1.22 14.87
C ALA A 46 2.35 -1.27 14.46
N ALA A 47 1.54 -1.95 15.28
CA ALA A 47 0.07 -2.01 15.22
C ALA A 47 -0.65 -0.64 15.34
N GLY A 48 0.09 0.47 15.33
CA GLY A 48 -0.40 1.85 15.25
C GLY A 48 0.41 2.74 14.31
N ALA A 49 1.35 2.17 13.54
CA ALA A 49 2.09 2.89 12.51
C ALA A 49 1.12 3.37 11.44
N ARG A 50 1.32 4.61 10.96
CA ARG A 50 0.44 5.20 9.96
C ARG A 50 0.68 4.48 8.64
N ARG A 51 -0.20 3.52 8.31
CA ARG A 51 -0.16 2.82 7.03
C ARG A 51 -0.04 3.84 5.89
N PRO A 52 0.79 3.57 4.87
CA PRO A 52 0.89 4.46 3.73
C PRO A 52 -0.50 4.66 3.12
N THR A 53 -0.80 5.89 2.73
CA THR A 53 -2.08 6.20 2.09
C THR A 53 -2.19 5.45 0.76
N ALA A 54 -3.42 5.19 0.31
CA ALA A 54 -3.65 4.59 -1.02
C ALA A 54 -2.85 5.32 -2.11
N ALA A 55 -2.87 6.66 -2.06
CA ALA A 55 -2.16 7.51 -3.01
C ALA A 55 -0.65 7.25 -3.04
N ILE A 56 0.00 7.06 -1.89
CA ILE A 56 1.44 6.77 -1.85
C ILE A 56 1.75 5.39 -2.41
N ALA A 57 0.99 4.37 -1.99
CA ALA A 57 1.19 3.01 -2.49
C ALA A 57 0.98 2.92 -4.02
N GLN A 58 -0.02 3.63 -4.55
CA GLN A 58 -0.30 3.71 -5.99
C GLN A 58 0.82 4.44 -6.74
N ARG A 59 1.32 5.57 -6.23
CA ARG A 59 2.44 6.30 -6.85
C ARG A 59 3.72 5.47 -6.88
N ILE A 60 4.02 4.74 -5.80
CA ILE A 60 5.16 3.82 -5.76
C ILE A 60 4.99 2.69 -6.79
N ALA A 61 3.79 2.12 -6.92
CA ALA A 61 3.53 1.11 -7.94
C ALA A 61 3.73 1.68 -9.37
N GLY A 62 3.20 2.88 -9.63
CA GLY A 62 3.37 3.56 -10.92
C GLY A 62 4.83 3.83 -11.27
N ALA A 63 5.65 4.31 -10.32
CA ALA A 63 7.08 4.54 -10.51
C ALA A 63 7.90 3.24 -10.76
N LEU A 64 7.31 2.07 -10.49
CA LEU A 64 7.92 0.77 -10.71
C LEU A 64 7.35 0.04 -11.94
N ASP A 65 6.52 0.71 -12.73
CA ASP A 65 5.75 0.18 -13.85
C ASP A 65 4.84 -1.00 -13.45
N LEU A 66 4.24 -0.89 -12.28
CA LEU A 66 3.32 -1.88 -11.72
C LEU A 66 1.88 -1.34 -11.68
N PRO A 67 0.86 -2.23 -11.70
CA PRO A 67 -0.53 -1.82 -11.52
C PRO A 67 -0.73 -1.00 -10.24
N ALA A 68 -1.59 0.01 -10.27
CA ALA A 68 -1.87 0.87 -9.11
C ALA A 68 -2.34 0.09 -7.87
N ASP A 69 -2.95 -1.08 -8.09
CA ASP A 69 -3.42 -1.99 -7.05
C ASP A 69 -2.45 -3.16 -6.76
N TYR A 70 -1.18 -3.05 -7.17
CA TYR A 70 -0.18 -4.10 -7.01
C TYR A 70 0.07 -4.42 -5.52
N PHE A 71 0.28 -3.40 -4.70
CA PHE A 71 0.50 -3.53 -3.26
C PHE A 71 -0.83 -3.70 -2.49
N PRO A 72 -0.88 -4.57 -1.46
CA PRO A 72 -2.04 -4.71 -0.58
C PRO A 72 -2.53 -3.40 0.02
N GLU A 73 -1.61 -2.52 0.43
CA GLU A 73 -1.93 -1.25 1.11
C GLU A 73 -2.78 -0.32 0.24
N ALA A 74 -2.56 -0.31 -1.08
CA ALA A 74 -3.39 0.45 -2.01
C ALA A 74 -4.84 -0.06 -2.00
N ARG A 75 -5.01 -1.38 -1.96
CA ARG A 75 -6.33 -2.05 -1.95
C ARG A 75 -7.03 -1.89 -0.61
N GLU A 76 -6.30 -2.10 0.49
CA GLU A 76 -6.82 -1.96 1.84
C GLU A 76 -7.28 -0.53 2.12
N ALA A 77 -6.45 0.46 1.79
CA ALA A 77 -6.80 1.86 2.00
C ALA A 77 -8.04 2.25 1.17
N PHE A 78 -8.12 1.82 -0.09
CA PHE A 78 -9.32 2.02 -0.92
C PHE A 78 -10.58 1.41 -0.28
N VAL A 79 -10.50 0.17 0.22
CA VAL A 79 -11.63 -0.50 0.88
C VAL A 79 -12.02 0.23 2.17
N VAL A 80 -11.05 0.62 3.00
CA VAL A 80 -11.30 1.34 4.26
C VAL A 80 -11.95 2.69 4.00
N ASP A 81 -11.46 3.46 3.03
CA ASP A 81 -12.03 4.76 2.67
C ASP A 81 -13.47 4.56 2.15
N ARG A 82 -13.70 3.56 1.30
CA ARG A 82 -15.04 3.26 0.79
C ARG A 82 -16.02 2.82 1.89
N ILE A 83 -15.55 2.14 2.93
CA ILE A 83 -16.34 1.75 4.11
C ILE A 83 -16.65 2.97 4.99
N ARG A 84 -15.72 3.93 5.11
CA ARG A 84 -15.94 5.16 5.88
C ARG A 84 -17.01 6.03 5.25
N ASP A 85 -17.04 6.10 3.92
CA ASP A 85 -17.96 6.96 3.17
C ASP A 85 -19.36 6.37 2.99
N ASP A 86 -19.57 5.09 3.33
CA ASP A 86 -20.81 4.37 3.08
C ASP A 86 -21.21 3.50 4.27
N ALA A 87 -22.12 4.04 5.09
CA ALA A 87 -22.63 3.39 6.29
C ALA A 87 -23.37 2.08 5.98
N GLU A 88 -24.12 2.01 4.88
CA GLU A 88 -24.83 0.78 4.49
C GLU A 88 -23.85 -0.31 4.09
N LEU A 89 -22.79 0.02 3.35
CA LEU A 89 -21.72 -0.91 3.04
C LEU A 89 -21.02 -1.40 4.31
N ARG A 90 -20.67 -0.48 5.22
CA ARG A 90 -20.05 -0.82 6.50
C ARG A 90 -20.91 -1.81 7.29
N ASP A 91 -22.19 -1.49 7.48
CA ASP A 91 -23.08 -2.28 8.33
C ASP A 91 -23.36 -3.65 7.70
N ARG A 92 -23.53 -3.72 6.37
CA ARG A 92 -23.63 -5.00 5.64
C ARG A 92 -22.39 -5.86 5.76
N LEU A 93 -21.19 -5.27 5.67
CA LEU A 93 -19.92 -6.01 5.83
C LEU A 93 -19.76 -6.51 7.26
N TYR A 94 -20.08 -5.68 8.26
CA TYR A 94 -20.06 -6.06 9.67
C TYR A 94 -20.97 -7.25 9.93
N ASP A 95 -22.23 -7.17 9.50
CA ASP A 95 -23.21 -8.25 9.65
C ASP A 95 -22.74 -9.55 9.00
N ARG A 96 -22.18 -9.46 7.80
CA ARG A 96 -21.66 -10.63 7.08
C ARG A 96 -20.49 -11.28 7.81
N MET A 97 -19.55 -10.49 8.33
CA MET A 97 -18.39 -10.99 9.07
C MET A 97 -18.80 -11.61 10.41
N ARG A 98 -19.78 -11.01 11.10
CA ARG A 98 -20.30 -11.50 12.38
C ARG A 98 -21.08 -12.80 12.25
N ARG A 99 -21.82 -13.01 11.15
CA ARG A 99 -22.56 -14.26 10.90
C ARG A 99 -21.69 -15.43 10.45
N GLY A 100 -20.48 -15.15 9.96
CA GLY A 100 -19.52 -16.15 9.49
C GLY A 100 -18.40 -16.50 10.48
N SER A 101 -18.47 -15.98 11.71
CA SER A 101 -17.52 -16.27 12.80
C SER A 101 -18.11 -17.24 13.82
#